data_AF-A0A327NP15-F1
#
_entry.id   AF-A0A327NP15-F1
#
_cell.length_a   1.000
_cell.length_b   1.000
_cell.length_c   1.000
_cell.angle_alpha   90.00
_cell.angle_beta   90.00
_cell.angle_gamma   90.00
#
_symmetry.space_group_name_H-M   'P 1'
#
loop_
_entity.id
_entity.type
_entity.pdbx_description
1 polymer ?
#
loop_
_entity_poly.entity_id
_entity_poly.type
_entity_poly.pdbx_seq_one_letter_code
_entity_poly.pdbx_strand_id
1 'polypeptide(L)'
;MGRGHQRSNQVDRRLRATRKPPDGYVSEYRGDLRFYEGVVQADSFALSAFDGSSPQLFKGKVSGNELKGEQVSARSVNPIAGTRNAQAVLPDAYSLTTMKKGVPFAFTFPDAFTGKPVSLNDPKYRDKVVIVTIMGSWCHNCMDEAALLSPWYEANKKRGVEIIGLAFEYKNDPAFAKARLETVKKRYQIGYDILFAGIVDAKHPSEALPALSEVSVYPTTIFVRRNGEVAKVHTGYSGPATGQYYEEFVKEFTTEMDQLINESVSGETKQRLNK
;
A
#
# COMPACT_ATOMS: atom_id res chain seq x y z
N MET A 1 13.24 12.84 -27.38
CA MET A 1 14.24 12.33 -26.40
C MET A 1 13.53 12.19 -25.06
N GLY A 2 13.12 10.96 -24.72
CA GLY A 2 12.33 10.68 -23.52
C GLY A 2 13.21 10.65 -22.27
N ARG A 3 12.84 11.42 -21.24
CA ARG A 3 13.46 11.34 -19.91
C ARG A 3 12.92 10.12 -19.19
N GLY A 4 13.70 9.05 -19.15
CA GLY A 4 13.46 7.93 -18.23
C GLY A 4 13.67 8.39 -16.80
N HIS A 5 12.62 8.45 -15.99
CA HIS A 5 12.74 8.54 -14.54
C HIS A 5 13.23 7.20 -14.02
N GLN A 6 14.52 7.06 -13.71
CA GLN A 6 15.01 5.97 -12.87
C GLN A 6 14.52 6.24 -11.44
N ARG A 7 13.49 5.49 -11.02
CA ARG A 7 13.07 5.43 -9.61
C ARG A 7 13.99 4.42 -8.90
N SER A 8 14.70 4.87 -7.87
CA SER A 8 15.71 4.06 -7.19
C SER A 8 15.10 3.20 -6.08
N ASN A 9 15.61 1.97 -5.92
CA ASN A 9 15.28 1.06 -4.83
C ASN A 9 16.32 1.17 -3.72
N GLN A 10 15.92 0.93 -2.47
CA GLN A 10 16.81 0.94 -1.32
C GLN A 10 17.00 -0.44 -0.72
N VAL A 11 18.25 -0.74 -0.37
CA VAL A 11 18.60 -1.93 0.37
C VAL A 11 19.27 -1.47 1.65
N ASP A 12 18.55 -1.49 2.78
CA ASP A 12 19.18 -1.32 4.08
C ASP A 12 19.77 -2.66 4.54
N ARG A 13 21.02 -2.62 5.00
CA ARG A 13 21.78 -3.77 5.49
C ARG A 13 22.26 -3.47 6.90
N ARG A 14 21.52 -3.89 7.91
CA ARG A 14 22.08 -4.12 9.27
C ARG A 14 22.83 -5.46 9.31
N LEU A 15 23.93 -5.58 8.56
CA LEU A 15 24.82 -6.74 8.63
C LEU A 15 25.72 -6.64 9.85
N ARG A 16 25.33 -7.27 10.98
CA ARG A 16 26.27 -7.59 12.06
C ARG A 16 26.75 -9.02 11.89
N ALA A 17 28.07 -9.23 11.85
CA ALA A 17 28.68 -10.55 11.92
C ALA A 17 28.36 -11.18 13.29
N THR A 18 27.25 -11.90 13.35
CA THR A 18 26.85 -12.72 14.50
C THR A 18 26.42 -14.09 13.97
N ARG A 19 26.48 -15.13 14.81
CA ARG A 19 26.17 -16.53 14.46
C ARG A 19 24.68 -16.79 14.09
N LYS A 20 23.90 -15.74 13.82
CA LYS A 20 22.51 -15.79 13.36
C LYS A 20 22.49 -15.41 11.86
N PRO A 21 21.70 -16.06 10.99
CA PRO A 21 21.58 -15.62 9.60
C PRO A 21 21.27 -14.11 9.56
N PRO A 22 21.84 -13.34 8.63
CA PRO A 22 21.52 -11.94 8.46
C PRO A 22 20.05 -11.80 8.04
N ASP A 23 19.20 -11.46 9.01
CA ASP A 23 17.85 -10.97 8.75
C ASP A 23 17.99 -9.60 8.06
N GLY A 24 17.50 -9.48 6.83
CA GLY A 24 17.57 -8.25 6.02
C GLY A 24 16.26 -7.96 5.30
N TYR A 25 16.09 -6.74 4.84
CA TYR A 25 14.96 -6.34 4.01
C TYR A 25 15.43 -5.55 2.80
N VAL A 26 14.58 -5.50 1.78
CA VAL A 26 14.75 -4.63 0.61
C VAL A 26 13.50 -3.78 0.52
N SER A 27 13.66 -2.47 0.37
CA SER A 27 12.56 -1.52 0.27
C SER A 27 12.59 -0.79 -1.06
N GLU A 28 11.44 -0.74 -1.71
CA GLU A 28 11.24 0.06 -2.92
C GLU A 28 10.25 1.18 -2.60
N TYR A 29 10.14 2.17 -3.50
CA TYR A 29 9.15 3.25 -3.33
C TYR A 29 7.69 2.74 -3.30
N ARG A 30 7.45 1.48 -3.68
CA ARG A 30 6.14 0.81 -3.66
C ARG A 30 5.87 0.03 -2.37
N GLY A 31 6.89 -0.13 -1.52
CA GLY A 31 6.85 -0.92 -0.30
C GLY A 31 8.01 -1.90 -0.20
N ASP A 32 8.04 -2.70 0.87
CA ASP A 32 9.11 -3.68 1.08
C ASP A 32 8.88 -4.99 0.31
N LEU A 33 9.99 -5.69 0.09
CA LEU A 33 10.06 -6.99 -0.58
C LEU A 33 10.11 -8.16 0.43
N ARG A 34 9.58 -7.97 1.65
CA ARG A 34 9.51 -8.95 2.74
C ARG A 34 10.85 -9.18 3.46
N PHE A 35 10.79 -10.11 4.41
CA PHE A 35 11.91 -10.61 5.21
C PHE A 35 12.79 -11.53 4.36
N TYR A 36 14.01 -11.09 4.06
CA TYR A 36 15.02 -11.92 3.42
C TYR A 36 15.89 -12.62 4.46
N GLU A 37 16.11 -13.92 4.21
CA GLU A 37 17.03 -14.74 4.97
C GLU A 37 18.11 -15.29 4.04
N GLY A 38 19.32 -15.48 4.56
CA GLY A 38 20.36 -16.12 3.77
C GLY A 38 21.73 -16.07 4.39
N VAL A 39 22.76 -16.05 3.54
CA VAL A 39 24.16 -16.14 3.95
C VAL A 39 25.01 -15.07 3.28
N VAL A 40 26.01 -14.60 4.03
CA VAL A 40 27.10 -13.77 3.51
C VAL A 40 28.41 -14.50 3.81
N GLN A 41 29.19 -14.76 2.78
CA GLN A 41 30.50 -15.40 2.90
C GLN A 41 31.53 -14.59 2.11
N ALA A 42 32.51 -14.05 2.83
CA ALA A 42 33.49 -13.12 2.28
C ALA A 42 32.83 -11.94 1.54
N ASP A 43 33.09 -11.79 0.24
CA ASP A 43 32.51 -10.76 -0.63
C ASP A 43 31.12 -11.13 -1.16
N SER A 44 30.69 -12.39 -1.00
CA SER A 44 29.52 -12.94 -1.68
C SER A 44 28.31 -13.02 -0.74
N PHE A 45 27.11 -12.82 -1.28
CA PHE A 45 25.85 -12.97 -0.56
C PHE A 45 24.83 -13.74 -1.38
N ALA A 46 23.93 -14.41 -0.68
CA ALA A 46 22.70 -14.98 -1.22
C ALA A 46 21.60 -14.81 -0.18
N LEU A 47 20.50 -14.18 -0.56
CA LEU A 47 19.36 -13.83 0.29
C LEU A 47 18.09 -14.23 -0.43
N SER A 48 17.23 -15.01 0.20
CA SER A 48 15.96 -15.45 -0.37
C SER A 48 14.77 -15.02 0.48
N ALA A 49 13.64 -14.80 -0.18
CA ALA A 49 12.35 -14.55 0.44
C ALA A 49 11.25 -15.29 -0.31
N PHE A 50 10.16 -15.62 0.39
CA PHE A 50 8.94 -16.16 -0.21
C PHE A 50 7.72 -15.48 0.43
N ASP A 51 6.93 -14.81 -0.40
CA ASP A 51 5.73 -14.07 0.05
C ASP A 51 4.44 -14.92 0.04
N GLY A 52 4.55 -16.22 -0.24
CA GLY A 52 3.42 -17.14 -0.42
C GLY A 52 3.03 -17.35 -1.88
N SER A 53 3.45 -16.48 -2.80
CA SER A 53 3.15 -16.56 -4.23
C SER A 53 4.41 -16.53 -5.11
N SER A 54 5.46 -15.82 -4.68
CA SER A 54 6.61 -15.49 -5.49
C SER A 54 7.91 -15.76 -4.72
N PRO A 55 8.68 -16.80 -5.08
CA PRO A 55 10.02 -16.97 -4.54
C PRO A 55 10.96 -15.94 -5.17
N GLN A 56 11.79 -15.32 -4.33
CA GLN A 56 12.78 -14.33 -4.73
C GLN A 56 14.15 -14.70 -4.16
N LEU A 57 15.20 -14.50 -4.96
CA LEU A 57 16.59 -14.69 -4.55
C LEU A 57 17.44 -13.52 -5.04
N PHE A 58 18.07 -12.82 -4.12
CA PHE A 58 19.11 -11.83 -4.38
C PHE A 58 20.46 -12.50 -4.13
N LYS A 59 21.32 -12.59 -5.14
CA LYS A 59 22.69 -13.08 -4.95
C LYS A 59 23.68 -12.24 -5.72
N GLY A 60 24.90 -12.13 -5.19
CA GLY A 60 25.91 -11.29 -5.79
C GLY A 60 27.12 -11.10 -4.91
N LYS A 61 27.87 -10.05 -5.22
CA LYS A 61 29.10 -9.67 -4.54
C LYS A 61 29.07 -8.21 -4.10
N VAL A 62 29.78 -7.94 -3.01
CA VAL A 62 30.06 -6.59 -2.50
C VAL A 62 31.56 -6.37 -2.57
N SER A 63 31.99 -5.34 -3.29
CA SER A 63 33.39 -4.92 -3.39
C SER A 63 33.52 -3.45 -3.02
N GLY A 64 34.12 -3.18 -1.86
CA GLY A 64 34.15 -1.84 -1.28
C GLY A 64 32.74 -1.30 -1.04
N ASN A 65 32.38 -0.23 -1.76
CA ASN A 65 31.05 0.38 -1.70
C ASN A 65 30.11 -0.10 -2.81
N GLU A 66 30.57 -0.92 -3.75
CA GLU A 66 29.74 -1.42 -4.85
C GLU A 66 29.13 -2.78 -4.53
N LEU A 67 27.88 -2.96 -4.97
CA LEU A 67 27.17 -4.21 -5.02
C LEU A 67 26.90 -4.55 -6.49
N LYS A 68 27.18 -5.78 -6.90
CA LYS A 68 26.79 -6.33 -8.21
C LYS A 68 26.24 -7.73 -8.04
N GLY A 69 25.14 -8.05 -8.71
CA GLY A 69 24.51 -9.34 -8.58
C GLY A 69 23.30 -9.52 -9.48
N GLU A 70 22.41 -10.40 -9.08
CA GLU A 70 21.14 -10.63 -9.74
C GLU A 70 20.00 -10.85 -8.73
N GLN A 71 18.81 -10.36 -9.10
CA GLN A 71 17.54 -10.74 -8.53
C GLN A 71 16.93 -11.82 -9.41
N VAL A 72 16.76 -13.00 -8.84
CA VAL A 72 16.13 -14.17 -9.46
C VAL A 72 14.72 -14.30 -8.93
N SER A 73 13.76 -14.42 -9.83
CA SER A 73 12.38 -14.79 -9.54
C SER A 73 12.04 -16.09 -10.27
N ALA A 74 10.85 -16.65 -10.04
CA ALA A 74 10.38 -17.82 -10.77
C ALA A 74 10.29 -17.61 -12.30
N ARG A 75 10.26 -16.37 -12.79
CA ARG A 75 10.03 -16.05 -14.21
C ARG A 75 11.16 -15.25 -14.86
N SER A 76 12.11 -14.73 -14.09
CA SER A 76 13.12 -13.81 -14.60
C SER A 76 14.39 -13.82 -13.76
N VAL A 77 15.47 -13.41 -14.40
CA VAL A 77 16.75 -13.07 -13.76
C VAL A 77 17.10 -11.66 -14.19
N ASN A 78 17.19 -10.73 -13.24
CA ASN A 78 17.47 -9.33 -13.50
C ASN A 78 18.82 -8.97 -12.87
N PRO A 79 19.75 -8.35 -13.60
CA PRO A 79 20.98 -7.84 -12.99
C PRO A 79 20.65 -6.71 -12.01
N ILE A 80 21.35 -6.68 -10.89
CA ILE A 80 21.26 -5.61 -9.89
C ILE A 80 22.65 -5.03 -9.66
N ALA A 81 22.70 -3.72 -9.48
CA ALA A 81 23.90 -3.01 -9.07
C ALA A 81 23.51 -1.90 -8.09
N GLY A 82 24.40 -1.56 -7.18
CA GLY A 82 24.17 -0.49 -6.22
C GLY A 82 25.47 0.04 -5.64
N THR A 83 25.42 1.27 -5.13
CA THR A 83 26.52 1.88 -4.40
C THR A 83 26.02 2.26 -3.02
N ARG A 84 26.80 1.94 -1.98
CA ARG A 84 26.49 2.30 -0.59
C ARG A 84 26.32 3.82 -0.50
N ASN A 85 25.14 4.24 -0.02
CA ASN A 85 24.82 5.64 0.21
C ASN A 85 24.10 5.77 1.55
N ALA A 86 24.74 6.44 2.53
CA ALA A 86 24.17 6.64 3.86
C ALA A 86 23.06 7.69 3.90
N GLN A 87 22.93 8.49 2.84
CA GLN A 87 21.91 9.52 2.66
C GLN A 87 20.81 9.07 1.70
N ALA A 88 20.78 7.79 1.33
CA ALA A 88 19.70 7.28 0.51
C ALA A 88 18.38 7.47 1.25
N VAL A 89 17.44 8.20 0.65
CA VAL A 89 16.03 8.27 1.10
C VAL A 89 15.09 7.84 -0.02
N LEU A 90 14.00 7.14 0.34
CA LEU A 90 12.94 6.83 -0.61
C LEU A 90 12.16 8.10 -0.94
N PRO A 91 11.52 8.18 -2.12
CA PRO A 91 10.58 9.25 -2.41
C PRO A 91 9.48 9.33 -1.35
N ASP A 92 9.01 10.54 -1.08
CA ASP A 92 7.87 10.77 -0.19
C ASP A 92 6.61 10.07 -0.74
N ALA A 93 6.06 9.14 0.03
CA ALA A 93 4.88 8.35 -0.31
C ALA A 93 3.63 9.22 -0.55
N TYR A 94 3.56 10.43 0.02
CA TYR A 94 2.45 11.36 -0.18
C TYR A 94 2.52 12.16 -1.49
N SER A 95 3.66 12.07 -2.20
CA SER A 95 3.90 12.81 -3.44
C SER A 95 3.68 11.99 -4.72
N LEU A 96 3.57 10.65 -4.59
CA LEU A 96 3.58 9.73 -5.73
C LEU A 96 2.26 9.73 -6.51
N THR A 97 1.13 9.68 -5.80
CA THR A 97 -0.21 9.82 -6.38
C THR A 97 -0.85 11.08 -5.83
N THR A 98 -1.37 11.93 -6.73
CA THR A 98 -1.97 13.21 -6.38
C THR A 98 -3.40 13.31 -6.88
N MET A 99 -4.19 14.21 -6.28
CA MET A 99 -5.53 14.53 -6.77
C MET A 99 -5.46 15.41 -8.02
N LYS A 100 -6.21 15.06 -9.07
CA LYS A 100 -6.41 15.93 -10.23
C LYS A 100 -7.30 17.11 -9.85
N LYS A 101 -6.91 18.32 -10.26
CA LYS A 101 -7.68 19.54 -10.00
C LYS A 101 -9.04 19.49 -10.68
N GLY A 102 -10.10 19.86 -9.96
CA GLY A 102 -11.46 19.99 -10.49
C GLY A 102 -12.20 18.68 -10.74
N VAL A 103 -11.60 17.53 -10.41
CA VAL A 103 -12.27 16.22 -10.50
C VAL A 103 -12.65 15.77 -9.08
N PRO A 104 -13.94 15.63 -8.75
CA PRO A 104 -14.35 15.18 -7.43
C PRO A 104 -13.92 13.73 -7.20
N PHE A 105 -13.47 13.43 -5.99
CA PHE A 105 -13.20 12.05 -5.59
C PHE A 105 -14.54 11.35 -5.32
N ALA A 106 -14.99 10.56 -6.28
CA ALA A 106 -16.23 9.81 -6.21
C ALA A 106 -16.08 8.47 -6.92
N PHE A 107 -16.78 7.47 -6.41
CA PHE A 107 -16.87 6.16 -7.02
C PHE A 107 -18.16 5.45 -6.59
N THR A 108 -18.54 4.45 -7.37
CA THR A 108 -19.55 3.46 -7.00
C THR A 108 -19.10 2.11 -7.53
N PHE A 109 -18.98 1.12 -6.65
CA PHE A 109 -18.59 -0.24 -7.00
C PHE A 109 -19.48 -1.26 -6.30
N PRO A 110 -19.62 -2.48 -6.84
CA PRO A 110 -20.34 -3.54 -6.16
C PRO A 110 -19.59 -3.97 -4.90
N ASP A 111 -20.30 -4.11 -3.78
CA ASP A 111 -19.83 -4.84 -2.61
C ASP A 111 -19.43 -6.26 -3.02
N ALA A 112 -18.24 -6.69 -2.61
CA ALA A 112 -17.61 -7.91 -3.10
C ALA A 112 -18.37 -9.19 -2.71
N PHE A 113 -19.29 -9.13 -1.73
CA PHE A 113 -19.97 -10.30 -1.19
C PHE A 113 -21.44 -10.37 -1.60
N THR A 114 -22.10 -9.21 -1.64
CA THR A 114 -23.52 -9.04 -1.93
C THR A 114 -23.81 -8.55 -3.34
N GLY A 115 -22.82 -7.96 -4.02
CA GLY A 115 -22.97 -7.36 -5.35
C GLY A 115 -23.76 -6.04 -5.37
N LYS A 116 -24.21 -5.54 -4.22
CA LYS A 116 -24.96 -4.28 -4.15
C LYS A 116 -24.04 -3.09 -4.43
N PRO A 117 -24.50 -2.06 -5.15
CA PRO A 117 -23.70 -0.87 -5.35
C PRO A 117 -23.45 -0.16 -4.01
N VAL A 118 -22.21 0.25 -3.79
CA VAL A 118 -21.76 1.06 -2.66
C VAL A 118 -20.99 2.26 -3.20
N SER A 119 -21.32 3.44 -2.70
CA SER A 119 -20.69 4.70 -3.08
C SER A 119 -20.12 5.40 -1.85
N LEU A 120 -19.03 6.17 -2.04
CA LEU A 120 -18.50 7.06 -1.01
C LEU A 120 -19.56 8.06 -0.48
N ASN A 121 -20.57 8.39 -1.30
CA ASN A 121 -21.64 9.32 -0.94
C ASN A 121 -22.82 8.67 -0.19
N ASP A 122 -22.76 7.36 0.08
CA ASP A 122 -23.82 6.65 0.78
C ASP A 122 -23.97 7.17 2.22
N PRO A 123 -25.19 7.15 2.80
CA PRO A 123 -25.43 7.66 4.15
C PRO A 123 -24.50 7.10 5.24
N LYS A 124 -23.99 5.87 5.07
CA LYS A 124 -23.04 5.24 5.99
C LYS A 124 -21.75 6.05 6.17
N TYR A 125 -21.31 6.74 5.11
CA TYR A 125 -20.00 7.41 5.03
C TYR A 125 -20.08 8.92 5.21
N ARG A 126 -21.28 9.52 5.18
CA ARG A 126 -21.46 10.96 5.35
C ARG A 126 -21.04 11.42 6.75
N ASP A 127 -20.48 12.62 6.82
CA ASP A 127 -20.03 13.29 8.06
C ASP A 127 -18.99 12.49 8.89
N LYS A 128 -18.33 11.53 8.24
CA LYS A 128 -17.27 10.67 8.82
C LYS A 128 -15.96 10.85 8.06
N VAL A 129 -14.86 10.61 8.75
CA VAL A 129 -13.57 10.44 8.08
C VAL A 129 -13.58 9.05 7.44
N VAL A 130 -13.24 8.95 6.16
CA VAL A 130 -13.24 7.67 5.44
C VAL A 130 -11.84 7.37 4.95
N ILE A 131 -11.30 6.21 5.33
CA ILE A 131 -10.11 5.67 4.69
C ILE A 131 -10.56 4.85 3.49
N VAL A 132 -10.08 5.19 2.30
CA VAL A 132 -10.27 4.39 1.10
C VAL A 132 -8.93 3.73 0.76
N THR A 133 -8.82 2.40 0.90
CA THR A 133 -7.61 1.66 0.53
C THR A 133 -7.80 0.96 -0.81
N ILE A 134 -6.95 1.27 -1.77
CA ILE A 134 -6.86 0.56 -3.04
C ILE A 134 -6.01 -0.69 -2.81
N MET A 135 -6.60 -1.86 -3.00
CA MET A 135 -6.01 -3.14 -2.59
C MET A 135 -6.20 -4.24 -3.64
N GLY A 136 -5.61 -5.40 -3.40
CA GLY A 136 -5.87 -6.63 -4.14
C GLY A 136 -5.52 -7.85 -3.29
N SER A 137 -6.25 -8.94 -3.45
CA SER A 137 -6.06 -10.17 -2.65
C SER A 137 -4.69 -10.84 -2.84
N TRP A 138 -4.00 -10.48 -3.93
CA TRP A 138 -2.70 -10.97 -4.36
C TRP A 138 -1.51 -10.13 -3.88
N CYS A 139 -1.78 -8.96 -3.29
CA CYS A 139 -0.76 -7.98 -2.89
C CYS A 139 -0.34 -8.22 -1.44
N HIS A 140 0.91 -8.64 -1.20
CA HIS A 140 1.41 -8.93 0.15
C HIS A 140 1.42 -7.70 1.06
N ASN A 141 1.81 -6.53 0.54
CA ASN A 141 1.77 -5.27 1.29
C ASN A 141 0.34 -4.89 1.71
N CYS A 142 -0.65 -5.22 0.88
CA CYS A 142 -2.06 -4.99 1.19
C CYS A 142 -2.54 -5.91 2.33
N MET A 143 -1.94 -7.11 2.43
CA MET A 143 -2.21 -8.01 3.56
C MET A 143 -1.60 -7.49 4.86
N ASP A 144 -0.40 -6.93 4.82
CA ASP A 144 0.21 -6.28 5.98
C ASP A 144 -0.57 -5.01 6.40
N GLU A 145 -1.06 -4.23 5.43
CA GLU A 145 -1.95 -3.09 5.70
C GLU A 145 -3.27 -3.55 6.32
N ALA A 146 -3.91 -4.61 5.80
CA ALA A 146 -5.12 -5.16 6.40
C ALA A 146 -4.91 -5.63 7.84
N ALA A 147 -3.72 -6.16 8.16
CA ALA A 147 -3.35 -6.56 9.52
C ALA A 147 -3.23 -5.36 10.48
N LEU A 148 -2.93 -4.16 9.97
CA LEU A 148 -2.97 -2.90 10.74
C LEU A 148 -4.40 -2.32 10.80
N LEU A 149 -5.05 -2.16 9.65
CA LEU A 149 -6.33 -1.46 9.53
C LEU A 149 -7.50 -2.18 10.18
N SER A 150 -7.54 -3.53 10.12
CA SER A 150 -8.68 -4.29 10.67
C SER A 150 -8.83 -4.13 12.18
N PRO A 151 -7.81 -4.42 13.02
CA PRO A 151 -7.92 -4.19 14.46
C PRO A 151 -8.05 -2.70 14.81
N TRP A 152 -7.40 -1.81 14.05
CA TRP A 152 -7.54 -0.37 14.25
C TRP A 152 -8.99 0.08 14.01
N TYR A 153 -9.62 -0.37 12.93
CA TYR A 153 -11.01 -0.03 12.62
C TYR A 153 -11.96 -0.52 13.71
N GLU A 154 -11.81 -1.76 14.15
CA GLU A 154 -12.65 -2.31 15.23
C GLU A 154 -12.55 -1.50 16.52
N ALA A 155 -11.34 -1.03 16.87
CA ALA A 155 -11.13 -0.17 18.02
C ALA A 155 -11.67 1.27 17.84
N ASN A 156 -11.74 1.77 16.59
CA ASN A 156 -11.96 3.19 16.32
C ASN A 156 -13.29 3.53 15.61
N LYS A 157 -14.03 2.56 15.04
CA LYS A 157 -15.24 2.82 14.23
C LYS A 157 -16.32 3.66 14.91
N LYS A 158 -16.38 3.65 16.25
CA LYS A 158 -17.29 4.49 17.03
C LYS A 158 -16.90 5.97 17.10
N ARG A 159 -15.70 6.33 16.64
CA ARG A 159 -15.15 7.70 16.64
C ARG A 159 -15.57 8.52 15.41
N GLY A 160 -16.47 7.99 14.58
CA GLY A 160 -16.90 8.64 13.34
C GLY A 160 -15.95 8.39 12.17
N VAL A 161 -15.45 7.15 12.06
CA VAL A 161 -14.59 6.71 10.96
C VAL A 161 -15.16 5.50 10.25
N GLU A 162 -14.91 5.41 8.95
CA GLU A 162 -15.19 4.24 8.13
C GLU A 162 -13.99 3.87 7.27
N ILE A 163 -13.95 2.63 6.80
CA ILE A 163 -12.96 2.16 5.82
C ILE A 163 -13.71 1.54 4.64
N ILE A 164 -13.19 1.78 3.42
CA ILE A 164 -13.64 1.11 2.19
C ILE A 164 -12.40 0.52 1.50
N GLY A 165 -12.38 -0.79 1.33
CA GLY A 165 -11.37 -1.46 0.49
C GLY A 165 -11.85 -1.52 -0.96
N LEU A 166 -11.09 -0.96 -1.90
CA LEU A 166 -11.34 -1.05 -3.34
C LEU A 166 -10.42 -2.12 -3.93
N ALA A 167 -10.98 -3.32 -4.13
CA ALA A 167 -10.22 -4.47 -4.60
C ALA A 167 -10.14 -4.52 -6.13
N PHE A 168 -8.92 -4.47 -6.67
CA PHE A 168 -8.61 -4.79 -8.06
C PHE A 168 -7.97 -6.17 -8.15
N GLU A 169 -8.63 -7.09 -8.85
CA GLU A 169 -8.26 -8.52 -8.87
C GLU A 169 -7.75 -8.96 -10.23
N TYR A 170 -7.06 -10.10 -10.32
CA TYR A 170 -6.51 -10.60 -11.59
C TYR A 170 -7.56 -10.94 -12.66
N LYS A 171 -8.83 -11.05 -12.29
CA LYS A 171 -9.92 -11.32 -13.22
C LYS A 171 -11.04 -10.32 -13.01
N ASN A 172 -11.62 -9.84 -14.10
CA ASN A 172 -12.86 -9.07 -14.06
C ASN A 172 -14.08 -9.98 -13.84
N ASP A 173 -14.07 -10.77 -12.75
CA ASP A 173 -15.08 -11.78 -12.44
C ASP A 173 -15.46 -11.68 -10.95
N PRO A 174 -16.70 -11.27 -10.63
CA PRO A 174 -17.16 -11.14 -9.24
C PRO A 174 -17.08 -12.44 -8.44
N ALA A 175 -17.28 -13.61 -9.05
CA ALA A 175 -17.20 -14.89 -8.34
C ALA A 175 -15.76 -15.22 -7.95
N PHE A 176 -14.82 -14.98 -8.87
CA PHE A 176 -13.39 -15.08 -8.61
C PHE A 176 -12.96 -14.12 -7.50
N ALA A 177 -13.34 -12.84 -7.61
CA ALA A 177 -12.99 -11.81 -6.64
C ALA A 177 -13.54 -12.16 -5.25
N LYS A 178 -14.82 -12.53 -5.16
CA LYS A 178 -15.48 -12.93 -3.92
C LYS A 178 -14.73 -14.06 -3.21
N ALA A 179 -14.40 -15.15 -3.92
CA ALA A 179 -13.71 -16.30 -3.32
C ALA A 179 -12.34 -15.92 -2.73
N ARG A 180 -11.60 -15.02 -3.39
CA ARG A 180 -10.30 -14.54 -2.89
C ARG A 180 -10.47 -13.58 -1.71
N LEU A 181 -11.37 -12.62 -1.83
CA LEU A 181 -11.62 -11.61 -0.80
C LEU A 181 -12.27 -12.19 0.46
N GLU A 182 -13.04 -13.27 0.36
CA GLU A 182 -13.53 -14.03 1.52
C GLU A 182 -12.37 -14.61 2.35
N THR A 183 -11.33 -15.11 1.68
CA THR A 183 -10.14 -15.63 2.36
C THR A 183 -9.41 -14.52 3.11
N VAL A 184 -9.25 -13.35 2.47
CA VAL A 184 -8.63 -12.15 3.09
C VAL A 184 -9.47 -11.65 4.26
N LYS A 185 -10.77 -11.45 4.05
CA LYS A 185 -11.72 -10.99 5.09
C LYS A 185 -11.71 -11.89 6.31
N LYS A 186 -11.72 -13.21 6.11
CA LYS A 186 -11.68 -14.18 7.21
C LYS A 186 -10.33 -14.16 7.94
N ARG A 187 -9.22 -14.13 7.22
CA ARG A 187 -7.87 -14.16 7.80
C ARG A 187 -7.59 -12.95 8.68
N TYR A 188 -7.95 -11.76 8.22
CA TYR A 188 -7.68 -10.50 8.93
C TYR A 188 -8.87 -9.98 9.73
N GLN A 189 -9.99 -10.72 9.74
CA GLN A 189 -11.22 -10.34 10.45
C GLN A 189 -11.71 -8.94 10.04
N ILE A 190 -11.67 -8.65 8.74
CA ILE A 190 -12.01 -7.32 8.20
C ILE A 190 -13.49 -7.02 8.51
N GLY A 191 -13.73 -6.02 9.34
CA GLY A 191 -15.06 -5.54 9.73
C GLY A 191 -15.64 -4.46 8.81
N TYR A 192 -14.81 -3.86 7.94
CA TYR A 192 -15.21 -2.81 7.01
C TYR A 192 -15.62 -3.34 5.63
N ASP A 193 -16.12 -2.46 4.76
CA ASP A 193 -16.65 -2.83 3.46
C ASP A 193 -15.51 -3.07 2.46
N ILE A 194 -15.65 -4.11 1.63
CA ILE A 194 -14.72 -4.43 0.55
C ILE A 194 -15.54 -4.46 -0.74
N LEU A 195 -15.18 -3.59 -1.68
CA LEU A 195 -15.84 -3.45 -2.97
C LEU A 195 -14.96 -4.08 -4.05
N PHE A 196 -15.59 -4.70 -5.03
CA PHE A 196 -14.90 -5.18 -6.22
C PHE A 196 -14.84 -4.05 -7.26
N ALA A 197 -13.67 -3.44 -7.39
CA ALA A 197 -13.45 -2.27 -8.25
C ALA A 197 -13.04 -2.64 -9.69
N GLY A 198 -12.79 -3.93 -9.96
CA GLY A 198 -12.53 -4.47 -11.29
C GLY A 198 -11.21 -5.21 -11.40
N ILE A 199 -10.65 -5.23 -12.61
CA ILE A 199 -9.40 -5.94 -12.91
C ILE A 199 -8.17 -5.10 -12.59
N VAL A 200 -7.12 -5.74 -12.07
CA VAL A 200 -5.79 -5.14 -12.04
C VAL A 200 -5.15 -5.24 -13.42
N ASP A 201 -4.88 -4.08 -14.02
CA ASP A 201 -3.97 -3.95 -15.14
C ASP A 201 -3.38 -2.53 -15.20
N ALA A 202 -2.68 -2.20 -16.29
CA ALA A 202 -1.99 -0.93 -16.44
C ALA A 202 -2.91 0.30 -16.60
N LYS A 203 -4.22 0.12 -16.85
CA LYS A 203 -5.14 1.22 -17.21
C LYS A 203 -6.38 1.27 -16.33
N HIS A 204 -7.05 0.14 -16.13
CA HIS A 204 -8.36 0.08 -15.49
C HIS A 204 -8.39 0.75 -14.10
N PRO A 205 -7.40 0.57 -13.20
CA PRO A 205 -7.44 1.23 -11.89
C PRO A 205 -7.46 2.76 -11.96
N SER A 206 -6.74 3.34 -12.92
CA SER A 206 -6.68 4.79 -13.12
C SER A 206 -7.93 5.32 -13.84
N GLU A 207 -8.53 4.53 -14.73
CA GLU A 207 -9.81 4.85 -15.38
C GLU A 207 -10.99 4.78 -14.39
N ALA A 208 -10.96 3.80 -13.48
CA ALA A 208 -11.96 3.59 -12.46
C ALA A 208 -11.94 4.66 -11.36
N LEU A 209 -10.79 5.31 -11.13
CA LEU A 209 -10.59 6.37 -10.14
C LEU A 209 -10.00 7.63 -10.80
N PRO A 210 -10.75 8.30 -11.70
CA PRO A 210 -10.21 9.35 -12.57
C PRO A 210 -9.74 10.59 -11.80
N ALA A 211 -10.19 10.79 -10.57
CA ALA A 211 -9.76 11.88 -9.70
C ALA A 211 -8.31 11.75 -9.22
N LEU A 212 -7.69 10.58 -9.34
CA LEU A 212 -6.28 10.35 -9.02
C LEU A 212 -5.40 10.54 -10.26
N SER A 213 -4.17 11.00 -10.08
CA SER A 213 -3.18 11.18 -11.14
C SER A 213 -2.84 9.86 -11.82
N GLU A 214 -2.61 8.82 -11.01
CA GLU A 214 -2.26 7.46 -11.42
C GLU A 214 -2.54 6.50 -10.25
N VAL A 215 -3.01 5.29 -10.57
CA VAL A 215 -3.15 4.17 -9.64
C VAL A 215 -2.30 3.02 -10.16
N SER A 216 -1.08 2.89 -9.65
CA SER A 216 -0.11 1.86 -10.09
C SER A 216 0.65 1.16 -8.96
N VAL A 217 0.34 1.49 -7.71
CA VAL A 217 0.98 0.95 -6.52
C VAL A 217 -0.09 0.51 -5.53
N TYR A 218 0.14 -0.65 -4.92
CA TYR A 218 -0.77 -1.28 -3.98
C TYR A 218 -0.03 -1.60 -2.67
N PRO A 219 -0.61 -1.27 -1.50
CA PRO A 219 -1.83 -0.47 -1.36
C PRO A 219 -1.61 1.01 -1.73
N THR A 220 -2.70 1.72 -1.98
CA THR A 220 -2.73 3.19 -1.96
C THR A 220 -3.86 3.61 -1.02
N THR A 221 -3.51 4.29 0.06
CA THR A 221 -4.43 4.69 1.13
C THR A 221 -4.83 6.14 0.94
N ILE A 222 -6.13 6.42 0.91
CA ILE A 222 -6.67 7.76 0.66
C ILE A 222 -7.47 8.17 1.89
N PHE A 223 -7.10 9.30 2.49
CA PHE A 223 -7.77 9.85 3.65
C PHE A 223 -8.79 10.88 3.20
N VAL A 224 -10.08 10.61 3.44
CA VAL A 224 -11.18 11.50 3.08
C VAL A 224 -11.74 12.13 4.34
N ARG A 225 -11.85 13.46 4.36
CA ARG A 225 -12.42 14.23 5.47
C ARG A 225 -13.94 14.05 5.56
N ARG A 226 -14.51 14.49 6.69
CA ARG A 226 -15.97 14.52 6.93
C ARG A 226 -16.75 15.31 5.88
N ASN A 227 -16.12 16.33 5.27
CA ASN A 227 -16.72 17.14 4.20
C ASN A 227 -16.65 16.47 2.81
N GLY A 228 -16.06 15.27 2.70
CA GLY A 228 -15.90 14.53 1.44
C GLY A 228 -14.64 14.89 0.64
N GLU A 229 -13.82 15.84 1.11
CA GLU A 229 -12.57 16.20 0.44
C GLU A 229 -11.43 15.24 0.80
N VAL A 230 -10.57 14.96 -0.17
CA VAL A 230 -9.34 14.18 0.08
C VAL A 230 -8.35 15.03 0.86
N ALA A 231 -7.95 14.55 2.03
CA ALA A 231 -6.90 15.13 2.86
C ALA A 231 -5.51 14.79 2.34
N LYS A 232 -5.25 13.49 2.18
CA LYS A 232 -3.96 12.96 1.74
C LYS A 232 -4.15 11.66 0.98
N VAL A 233 -3.13 11.34 0.18
CA VAL A 233 -2.99 10.05 -0.49
C VAL A 233 -1.62 9.51 -0.12
N HIS A 234 -1.55 8.32 0.45
CA HIS A 234 -0.32 7.62 0.79
C HIS A 234 -0.15 6.43 -0.15
N THR A 235 0.94 6.41 -0.92
CA THR A 235 1.19 5.41 -1.95
C THR A 235 2.24 4.39 -1.49
N GLY A 236 1.89 3.11 -1.50
CA GLY A 236 2.73 2.03 -0.99
C GLY A 236 2.54 1.80 0.51
N TYR A 237 3.34 0.89 1.06
CA TYR A 237 3.25 0.50 2.47
C TYR A 237 4.62 0.07 2.98
N SER A 238 5.01 0.58 4.13
CA SER A 238 6.21 0.13 4.86
C SER A 238 5.79 -0.97 5.82
N GLY A 239 5.96 -2.23 5.44
CA GLY A 239 5.52 -3.37 6.23
C GLY A 239 6.49 -3.72 7.37
N PRO A 240 6.09 -4.67 8.23
CA PRO A 240 6.84 -5.05 9.44
C PRO A 240 8.29 -5.48 9.18
N ALA A 241 8.63 -5.90 7.96
CA ALA A 241 10.00 -6.25 7.58
C ALA A 241 10.98 -5.08 7.69
N THR A 242 10.48 -3.85 7.61
CA THR A 242 11.29 -2.63 7.69
C THR A 242 11.61 -2.18 9.14
N GLY A 243 11.08 -2.89 10.15
CA GLY A 243 11.38 -2.64 11.56
C GLY A 243 10.99 -1.22 12.01
N GLN A 244 11.99 -0.39 12.33
CA GLN A 244 11.76 0.96 12.85
C GLN A 244 10.92 1.84 11.89
N TYR A 245 11.09 1.69 10.58
CA TYR A 245 10.30 2.45 9.60
C TYR A 245 8.80 2.10 9.66
N TYR A 246 8.47 0.84 9.98
CA TYR A 246 7.08 0.43 10.20
C TYR A 246 6.52 1.04 11.48
N GLU A 247 7.30 1.06 12.57
CA GLU A 247 6.87 1.69 13.83
C GLU A 247 6.62 3.19 13.67
N GLU A 248 7.49 3.88 12.92
CA GLU A 248 7.33 5.29 12.57
C GLU A 248 6.08 5.51 11.71
N PHE A 249 5.85 4.68 10.69
CA PHE A 249 4.65 4.71 9.87
C PHE A 249 3.37 4.52 10.69
N VAL A 250 3.32 3.54 11.59
CA VAL A 250 2.13 3.29 12.45
C VAL A 250 1.85 4.49 13.36
N LYS A 251 2.90 5.11 13.91
CA LYS A 251 2.76 6.32 14.73
C LYS A 251 2.24 7.50 13.91
N GLU A 252 2.76 7.69 12.70
CA GLU A 252 2.32 8.75 11.79
C GLU A 252 0.85 8.55 11.39
N PHE A 253 0.48 7.34 10.95
CA PHE A 253 -0.88 6.96 10.63
C PHE A 253 -1.85 7.26 11.78
N THR A 254 -1.49 6.84 13.00
CA THR A 254 -2.34 7.06 14.18
C THR A 254 -2.50 8.56 14.47
N THR A 255 -1.42 9.33 14.37
CA THR A 255 -1.43 10.78 14.58
C THR A 255 -2.31 11.48 13.56
N GLU A 256 -2.19 11.10 12.28
CA GLU A 256 -3.00 11.67 11.20
C GLU A 256 -4.47 11.36 11.36
N MET A 257 -4.82 10.13 11.68
CA MET A 257 -6.22 9.76 11.92
C MET A 257 -6.81 10.52 13.12
N ASP A 258 -6.06 10.66 14.21
CA ASP A 258 -6.51 11.43 15.36
C ASP A 258 -6.72 12.92 15.00
N GLN A 259 -5.85 13.50 14.17
CA GLN A 259 -6.03 14.86 13.66
C GLN A 259 -7.30 15.00 12.82
N LEU A 260 -7.49 14.12 11.82
CA LEU A 260 -8.66 14.16 10.92
C LEU A 260 -9.97 13.93 11.66
N ILE A 261 -10.00 13.03 12.65
CA ILE A 261 -11.19 12.74 13.45
C ILE A 261 -11.61 13.96 14.28
N ASN A 262 -10.64 14.68 14.83
CA ASN A 262 -10.84 15.84 15.69
C ASN A 262 -10.94 17.17 14.92
N GLU A 263 -10.66 17.17 13.61
CA GLU A 263 -10.81 18.35 12.76
C GLU A 263 -12.28 18.79 12.76
N SER A 264 -12.52 20.05 13.14
CA SER A 264 -13.85 20.66 13.05
C SER A 264 -14.21 20.87 11.58
N VAL A 265 -15.40 20.44 11.16
CA VAL A 265 -15.92 20.76 9.82
C VAL A 265 -16.03 22.28 9.71
N SER A 266 -15.13 22.91 8.94
CA SER A 266 -15.18 24.35 8.70
C SER A 266 -16.52 24.70 8.03
N GLY A 267 -17.15 25.78 8.51
CA GLY A 267 -18.57 26.07 8.32
C GLY A 267 -19.06 26.42 6.91
N GLU A 268 -18.26 26.24 5.86
CA GLU A 268 -18.63 26.65 4.50
C GLU A 268 -19.62 25.69 3.82
N THR A 269 -19.75 24.44 4.28
CA THR A 269 -20.67 23.47 3.64
C THR A 269 -22.15 23.68 4.00
N LYS A 270 -22.48 24.43 5.05
CA LYS A 270 -23.90 24.70 5.43
C LYS A 270 -24.68 25.47 4.36
N GLN A 271 -24.02 26.12 3.40
CA GLN A 271 -24.70 26.82 2.30
C GLN A 271 -25.07 25.94 1.09
N ARG A 272 -24.52 24.72 0.95
CA ARG A 272 -24.82 23.84 -0.20
C ARG A 272 -25.99 22.88 0.03
N LEU A 273 -26.46 22.74 1.26
CA LEU A 273 -27.60 21.85 1.60
C LEU A 273 -28.96 22.57 1.62
N ASN A 274 -28.98 23.89 1.38
CA ASN A 274 -30.21 24.71 1.33
C ASN A 274 -30.53 25.26 -0.09
N LYS A 275 -30.09 24.58 -1.15
CA LYS A 275 -30.50 24.88 -2.53
C LYS A 275 -30.92 23.61 -3.27
#